data_AF-A0A942C519-F1
#
_entry.id   AF-A0A942C519-F1
#
_cell.length_a   1.000
_cell.length_b   1.000
_cell.length_c   1.000
_cell.angle_alpha   90.00
_cell.angle_beta   90.00
_cell.angle_gamma   90.00
#
_symmetry.space_group_name_H-M   'P 1'
#
loop_
_entity.id
_entity.type
_entity.pdbx_description
1 polymer ?
#
loop_
_entity_poly.entity_id
_entity_poly.type
_entity_poly.pdbx_seq_one_letter_code
_entity_poly.pdbx_strand_id
1 'polypeptide(L)'
;MNCSNFQDKISDYLDGEMVAREKAEFATHRLSCRECRELFNDVRGTVQALGVMAHEETTESLLALEDRIIDATSAGEMLSCSEFDKLIERYFDGVILGPTFQNFQVHFADCWKCRRLLRGIEEAKEMMREAKEIEVEVSAALSERIMAATVGPDTATFFDKLSHSLKVGQWVAAMLIFAATGMMINWRYGSVENLATQKQEQLNQAFIETGTIAVMGMQFLSVKINDTKDQMQRTRKLEGHNPQSSPTPTPSIQPATNIQQQ
;
A
#
# COMPACT_ATOMS: atom_id res chain seq x y z
N MET A 1 29.03 60.69 -18.09
CA MET A 1 27.57 60.86 -18.35
C MET A 1 27.00 62.00 -17.50
N ASN A 2 25.82 62.51 -17.85
CA ASN A 2 25.05 63.47 -17.04
C ASN A 2 23.97 62.75 -16.21
N CYS A 3 23.37 63.43 -15.23
CA CYS A 3 22.41 62.83 -14.31
C CYS A 3 21.15 62.30 -15.02
N SER A 4 20.67 62.95 -16.07
CA SER A 4 19.50 62.49 -16.84
C SER A 4 19.77 61.17 -17.54
N ASN A 5 20.90 61.05 -18.26
CA ASN A 5 21.29 59.79 -18.90
C ASN A 5 21.55 58.67 -17.88
N PHE A 6 21.99 59.02 -16.66
CA PHE A 6 22.12 58.05 -15.58
C PHE A 6 20.75 57.49 -15.19
N GLN A 7 19.76 58.36 -14.93
CA GLN A 7 18.41 57.96 -14.56
C GLN A 7 17.77 57.04 -15.59
N ASP A 8 17.89 57.39 -16.88
CA ASP A 8 17.32 56.61 -17.98
C ASP A 8 17.92 55.19 -18.08
N LYS A 9 19.18 55.01 -17.62
CA LYS A 9 19.91 53.74 -17.73
C LYS A 9 19.90 52.89 -16.44
N ILE A 10 19.20 53.30 -15.38
CA ILE A 10 19.19 52.53 -14.12
C ILE A 10 18.60 51.13 -14.35
N SER A 11 17.49 51.02 -15.08
CA SER A 11 16.84 49.73 -15.37
C SER A 11 17.75 48.80 -16.16
N ASP A 12 18.28 49.26 -17.30
CA ASP A 12 19.22 48.49 -18.13
C ASP A 12 20.45 48.01 -17.36
N TYR A 13 20.91 48.80 -16.38
CA TYR A 13 22.03 48.41 -15.52
C TYR A 13 21.65 47.28 -14.56
N LEU A 14 20.47 47.34 -13.94
CA LEU A 14 19.97 46.33 -13.01
C LEU A 14 19.60 45.02 -13.72
N ASP A 15 19.04 45.11 -14.93
CA ASP A 15 18.70 43.96 -15.78
C ASP A 15 19.95 43.35 -16.45
N GLY A 16 21.08 44.07 -16.40
CA GLY A 16 22.37 43.61 -16.91
C GLY A 16 22.55 43.77 -18.42
N GLU A 17 21.63 44.45 -19.10
CA GLU A 17 21.59 44.63 -20.56
C GLU A 17 22.66 45.61 -21.08
N MET A 18 23.25 46.43 -20.20
CA MET A 18 24.28 47.39 -20.61
C MET A 18 25.61 46.73 -21.05
N VAL A 19 26.21 47.28 -22.10
CA VAL A 19 27.56 46.90 -22.56
C VAL A 19 28.65 47.33 -21.56
N ALA A 20 29.78 46.62 -21.56
CA ALA A 20 30.84 46.81 -20.57
C ALA A 20 31.37 48.25 -20.46
N ARG A 21 31.52 48.96 -21.59
CA ARG A 21 31.96 50.36 -21.61
C ARG A 21 30.97 51.27 -20.89
N GLU A 22 29.68 51.10 -21.15
CA GLU A 22 28.64 51.93 -20.53
C GLU A 22 28.46 51.61 -19.06
N LYS A 23 28.60 50.33 -18.66
CA LYS A 23 28.62 49.93 -17.24
C LYS A 23 29.73 50.65 -16.47
N ALA A 24 30.90 50.82 -17.07
CA ALA A 24 32.02 51.54 -16.46
C ALA A 24 31.74 53.05 -16.31
N GLU A 25 31.19 53.69 -17.35
CA GLU A 25 30.78 55.10 -17.30
C GLU A 25 29.67 55.35 -16.27
N PHE A 26 28.69 54.44 -16.20
CA PHE A 26 27.61 54.44 -15.22
C PHE A 26 28.14 54.30 -13.79
N ALA A 27 29.01 53.32 -13.55
CA ALA A 27 29.65 53.13 -12.25
C ALA A 27 30.49 54.34 -11.82
N THR A 28 31.20 54.96 -12.76
CA THR A 28 32.02 56.16 -12.49
C THR A 28 31.13 57.35 -12.08
N HIS A 29 30.00 57.56 -12.76
CA HIS A 29 29.06 58.62 -12.39
C HIS A 29 28.39 58.35 -11.04
N ARG A 30 27.97 57.10 -10.78
CA ARG A 30 27.42 56.68 -9.48
C ARG A 30 28.37 56.97 -8.31
N LEU A 31 29.68 56.85 -8.51
CA LEU A 31 30.67 57.10 -7.47
C LEU A 31 30.97 58.60 -7.27
N SER A 32 30.84 59.40 -8.33
CA SER A 32 31.18 60.83 -8.32
C SER A 32 29.99 61.74 -7.99
N CYS A 33 28.76 61.32 -8.28
CA CYS A 33 27.53 62.08 -8.04
C CYS A 33 26.74 61.51 -6.85
N ARG A 34 26.60 62.30 -5.77
CA ARG A 34 25.88 61.88 -4.55
C ARG A 34 24.40 61.59 -4.81
N GLU A 35 23.71 62.45 -5.54
CA GLU A 35 22.26 62.33 -5.81
C GLU A 35 21.94 61.06 -6.60
N CYS A 36 22.70 60.80 -7.67
CA CYS A 36 22.53 59.59 -8.47
C CYS A 36 22.86 58.31 -7.68
N ARG A 37 23.78 58.38 -6.71
CA ARG A 37 24.09 57.26 -5.83
C ARG A 37 22.94 56.93 -4.89
N GLU A 38 22.32 57.95 -4.30
CA GLU A 38 21.15 57.80 -3.42
C GLU A 38 19.98 57.19 -4.22
N LEU A 39 19.66 57.77 -5.39
CA LEU A 39 18.62 57.24 -6.27
C LEU A 39 18.85 55.78 -6.68
N PHE A 40 20.08 55.41 -7.04
CA PHE A 40 20.41 54.02 -7.39
C PHE A 40 20.16 53.06 -6.22
N ASN A 41 20.53 53.46 -4.99
CA ASN A 41 20.30 52.63 -3.82
C ASN A 41 18.81 52.48 -3.52
N ASP A 42 18.02 53.55 -3.70
CA ASP A 42 16.57 53.51 -3.51
C ASP A 42 15.91 52.54 -4.51
N VAL A 43 16.23 52.67 -5.81
CA VAL A 43 15.69 51.77 -6.85
C VAL A 43 16.13 50.33 -6.63
N ARG A 44 17.40 50.10 -6.26
CA ARG A 44 17.88 48.75 -5.94
C ARG A 44 17.14 48.17 -4.72
N GLY A 45 16.87 48.99 -3.71
CA GLY A 45 16.12 48.59 -2.52
C GLY A 45 14.68 48.19 -2.84
N THR A 46 13.99 48.96 -3.70
CA THR A 46 12.62 48.63 -4.11
C THR A 46 12.57 47.35 -4.96
N VAL A 47 13.50 47.17 -5.91
CA VAL A 47 13.61 45.94 -6.70
C VAL A 47 13.87 44.73 -5.81
N GLN A 48 14.75 44.85 -4.82
CA GLN A 48 15.01 43.77 -3.88
C GLN A 48 13.78 43.43 -3.03
N ALA A 49 13.06 44.43 -2.53
CA ALA A 49 11.83 44.21 -1.75
C ALA A 49 10.74 43.50 -2.58
N LEU A 50 10.58 43.88 -3.85
CA LEU A 50 9.64 43.22 -4.77
C LEU A 50 10.07 41.78 -5.11
N GLY A 51 11.37 41.53 -5.28
CA GLY A 51 11.90 40.19 -5.55
C GLY A 51 11.67 39.19 -4.41
N VAL A 52 11.73 39.63 -3.15
CA VAL A 52 11.46 38.77 -1.99
C VAL A 52 9.99 38.32 -1.96
N MET A 53 9.05 39.23 -2.22
CA MET A 53 7.63 38.88 -2.25
C MET A 53 7.28 37.93 -3.41
N ALA A 54 7.90 38.14 -4.58
CA ALA A 54 7.67 37.26 -5.73
C ALA A 54 8.20 35.83 -5.49
N HIS A 55 9.27 35.66 -4.71
CA HIS A 55 9.88 34.34 -4.53
C HIS A 55 9.15 33.47 -3.51
N GLU A 56 8.63 34.07 -2.43
CA GLU A 56 7.88 33.32 -1.41
C GLU A 56 6.54 32.82 -1.96
N GLU A 57 5.81 33.65 -2.71
CA GLU A 57 4.48 33.30 -3.23
C GLU A 57 4.54 32.29 -4.41
N THR A 58 5.60 32.35 -5.22
CA THR A 58 5.76 31.46 -6.38
C THR A 58 6.21 30.06 -5.97
N THR A 59 6.99 29.93 -4.90
CA THR A 59 7.53 28.62 -4.49
C THR A 59 6.44 27.74 -3.85
N GLU A 60 5.58 28.32 -3.00
CA GLU A 60 4.42 27.58 -2.46
C GLU A 60 3.40 27.23 -3.56
N SER A 61 3.17 28.15 -4.50
CA SER A 61 2.27 27.93 -5.64
C SER A 61 2.79 26.86 -6.60
N LEU A 62 4.11 26.80 -6.84
CA LEU A 62 4.73 25.76 -7.67
C LEU A 62 4.65 24.37 -7.03
N LEU A 63 4.91 24.25 -5.72
CA LEU A 63 4.77 22.98 -5.01
C LEU A 63 3.30 22.50 -5.03
N ALA A 64 2.35 23.40 -4.79
CA ALA A 64 0.93 23.07 -4.88
C ALA A 64 0.48 22.72 -6.31
N LEU A 65 1.10 23.31 -7.34
CA LEU A 65 0.84 22.98 -8.73
C LEU A 65 1.44 21.63 -9.11
N GLU A 66 2.64 21.32 -8.63
CA GLU A 66 3.30 20.03 -8.85
C GLU A 66 2.48 18.89 -8.23
N ASP A 67 1.99 19.07 -7.00
CA ASP A 67 1.07 18.13 -6.35
C ASP A 67 -0.22 17.96 -7.17
N ARG A 68 -0.82 19.05 -7.66
CA ARG A 68 -2.03 18.98 -8.51
C ARG A 68 -1.78 18.31 -9.86
N ILE A 69 -0.61 18.51 -10.46
CA ILE A 69 -0.25 17.86 -11.73
C ILE A 69 -0.02 16.38 -11.47
N ILE A 70 0.69 16.02 -10.39
CA ILE A 70 0.86 14.63 -9.98
C ILE A 70 -0.50 14.00 -9.71
N ASP A 71 -1.40 14.61 -8.97
CA ASP A 71 -2.75 14.08 -8.76
C ASP A 71 -3.52 13.92 -10.08
N ALA A 72 -3.46 14.91 -10.97
CA ALA A 72 -4.17 14.87 -12.25
C ALA A 72 -3.56 13.91 -13.27
N THR A 73 -2.27 13.59 -13.17
CA THR A 73 -1.56 12.75 -14.15
C THR A 73 -1.20 11.36 -13.63
N SER A 74 -1.05 11.19 -12.31
CA SER A 74 -0.89 9.89 -11.63
C SER A 74 -2.22 9.18 -11.40
N ALA A 75 -3.35 9.91 -11.45
CA ALA A 75 -4.66 9.36 -11.79
C ALA A 75 -4.69 8.95 -13.27
N GLY A 76 -3.76 8.09 -13.68
CA GLY A 76 -3.82 7.39 -14.95
C GLY A 76 -5.20 6.74 -15.05
N GLU A 77 -5.91 7.07 -16.14
CA GLU A 77 -7.23 6.59 -16.54
C GLU A 77 -7.94 5.79 -15.43
N MET A 78 -8.66 6.49 -14.55
CA MET A 78 -9.38 5.87 -13.43
C MET A 78 -10.10 4.64 -13.94
N LEU A 79 -9.68 3.48 -13.43
CA LEU A 79 -10.18 2.20 -13.88
C LEU A 79 -11.71 2.23 -13.80
N SER A 80 -12.40 2.01 -14.92
CA SER A 80 -13.86 1.92 -14.88
C SER A 80 -14.27 0.63 -14.17
N CYS A 81 -15.45 0.58 -13.55
CA CYS A 81 -15.91 -0.66 -12.91
C CYS A 81 -15.96 -1.85 -13.88
N SER A 82 -16.19 -1.60 -15.17
CA SER A 82 -16.15 -2.65 -16.21
C SER A 82 -14.74 -3.15 -16.51
N GLU A 83 -13.73 -2.27 -16.46
CA GLU A 83 -12.33 -2.68 -16.59
C GLU A 83 -11.89 -3.45 -15.33
N PHE A 84 -12.36 -3.03 -14.15
CA PHE A 84 -12.09 -3.72 -12.89
C PHE A 84 -12.59 -5.16 -12.93
N ASP A 85 -13.81 -5.38 -13.43
CA ASP A 85 -14.41 -6.71 -13.57
C ASP A 85 -13.57 -7.64 -14.48
N LYS A 86 -13.00 -7.11 -15.57
CA LYS A 86 -12.09 -7.89 -16.44
C LYS A 86 -10.76 -8.22 -15.78
N LEU A 87 -10.28 -7.39 -14.86
CA LEU A 87 -9.02 -7.61 -14.14
C LEU A 87 -9.17 -8.55 -12.95
N ILE A 88 -10.40 -8.75 -12.46
CA ILE A 88 -10.65 -9.53 -11.25
C ILE A 88 -10.18 -10.98 -11.37
N GLU A 89 -10.37 -11.58 -12.54
CA GLU A 89 -9.91 -12.95 -12.85
C GLU A 89 -8.38 -13.03 -12.77
N ARG A 90 -7.70 -12.11 -13.47
CA ARG A 90 -6.23 -12.02 -13.46
C ARG A 90 -5.65 -11.76 -12.08
N TYR A 91 -6.36 -11.00 -11.24
CA TYR A 91 -6.00 -10.77 -9.85
C TYR A 91 -6.03 -12.07 -9.05
N PHE A 92 -7.10 -12.86 -9.15
CA PHE A 92 -7.21 -14.15 -8.45
C PHE A 92 -6.25 -15.22 -8.98
N ASP A 93 -5.88 -15.14 -10.26
CA ASP A 93 -4.85 -16.00 -10.87
C ASP A 93 -3.42 -15.58 -10.49
N GLY A 94 -3.24 -14.42 -9.87
CA GLY A 94 -1.92 -13.90 -9.49
C GLY A 94 -1.07 -13.40 -10.67
N VAL A 95 -1.69 -13.12 -11.83
CA VAL A 95 -1.00 -12.71 -13.07
C VAL A 95 -1.11 -11.21 -13.36
N ILE A 96 -1.56 -10.42 -12.39
CA ILE A 96 -1.67 -8.96 -12.54
C ILE A 96 -0.29 -8.28 -12.44
N LEU A 97 0.03 -7.39 -13.39
CA LEU A 97 1.28 -6.64 -13.41
C LEU A 97 1.28 -5.52 -12.36
N GLY A 98 2.46 -5.19 -11.83
CA GLY A 98 2.63 -4.18 -10.77
C GLY A 98 1.91 -2.84 -11.01
N PRO A 99 2.07 -2.19 -12.18
CA PRO A 99 1.37 -0.93 -12.47
C PRO A 99 -0.15 -1.07 -12.50
N THR A 100 -0.66 -2.16 -13.11
CA THR A 100 -2.10 -2.45 -13.17
C THR A 100 -2.67 -2.76 -11.79
N PHE A 101 -1.88 -3.41 -10.92
CA PHE A 101 -2.26 -3.72 -9.56
C PHE A 101 -2.45 -2.46 -8.69
N GLN A 102 -1.63 -1.42 -8.89
CA GLN A 102 -1.80 -0.15 -8.16
C GLN A 102 -3.12 0.53 -8.55
N ASN A 103 -3.41 0.64 -9.85
CA ASN A 103 -4.67 1.25 -10.30
C ASN A 103 -5.89 0.43 -9.84
N PHE A 104 -5.76 -0.90 -9.82
CA PHE A 104 -6.78 -1.80 -9.27
C PHE A 104 -7.02 -1.53 -7.77
N GLN A 105 -5.96 -1.35 -6.97
CA GLN A 105 -6.07 -1.02 -5.55
C GLN A 105 -6.70 0.35 -5.30
N VAL A 106 -6.32 1.37 -6.07
CA VAL A 106 -6.92 2.71 -5.98
C VAL A 106 -8.42 2.64 -6.26
N HIS A 107 -8.83 2.01 -7.36
CA HIS A 107 -10.27 1.84 -7.66
C HIS A 107 -11.00 1.05 -6.58
N PHE A 108 -10.38 0.01 -6.03
CA PHE A 108 -10.96 -0.81 -4.96
C PHE A 108 -11.14 -0.02 -3.64
N ALA A 109 -10.22 0.89 -3.34
CA ALA A 109 -10.27 1.77 -2.17
C ALA A 109 -11.39 2.83 -2.28
N ASP A 110 -11.77 3.21 -3.50
CA ASP A 110 -12.76 4.29 -3.71
C ASP A 110 -14.15 3.76 -4.11
N CYS A 111 -14.24 2.62 -4.80
CA CYS A 111 -15.49 2.11 -5.37
C CYS A 111 -16.18 1.07 -4.49
N TRP A 112 -17.32 1.45 -3.89
CA TRP A 112 -18.11 0.56 -3.04
C TRP A 112 -18.65 -0.68 -3.76
N LYS A 113 -19.02 -0.55 -5.05
CA LYS A 113 -19.60 -1.64 -5.85
C LYS A 113 -18.58 -2.75 -6.07
N CYS A 114 -17.38 -2.38 -6.50
CA CYS A 114 -16.28 -3.30 -6.72
C CYS A 114 -15.80 -3.94 -5.42
N ARG A 115 -15.82 -3.19 -4.30
CA ARG A 115 -15.54 -3.75 -2.97
C ARG A 115 -16.53 -4.83 -2.56
N ARG A 116 -17.83 -4.60 -2.79
CA ARG A 116 -18.87 -5.60 -2.50
C ARG A 116 -18.71 -6.84 -3.38
N LEU A 117 -18.39 -6.66 -4.66
CA LEU A 117 -18.16 -7.76 -5.60
C LEU A 117 -16.99 -8.64 -5.14
N LEU A 118 -15.82 -8.06 -4.86
CA LEU A 118 -14.64 -8.82 -4.45
C LEU A 118 -14.89 -9.61 -3.16
N ARG A 119 -15.57 -8.99 -2.19
CA ARG A 119 -15.96 -9.66 -0.94
C ARG A 119 -16.84 -10.87 -1.19
N GLY A 120 -17.83 -10.76 -2.08
CA GLY A 120 -18.69 -11.89 -2.44
C GLY A 120 -17.91 -13.04 -3.09
N ILE A 121 -16.89 -12.73 -3.90
CA ILE A 121 -16.02 -13.75 -4.50
C ILE A 121 -15.14 -14.43 -3.44
N GLU A 122 -14.57 -13.66 -2.50
CA GLU A 122 -13.79 -14.20 -1.39
C GLU A 122 -14.62 -15.10 -0.48
N GLU A 123 -15.85 -14.68 -0.15
CA GLU A 123 -16.81 -15.49 0.61
C GLU A 123 -17.16 -16.79 -0.14
N ALA A 124 -17.40 -16.73 -1.45
CA ALA A 124 -17.65 -17.92 -2.26
C ALA A 124 -16.43 -18.85 -2.31
N LYS A 125 -15.21 -18.30 -2.42
CA LYS A 125 -13.96 -19.06 -2.39
C LYS A 125 -13.76 -19.76 -1.05
N GLU A 126 -14.14 -19.13 0.05
CA GLU A 126 -14.08 -19.74 1.37
C GLU A 126 -15.06 -20.91 1.50
N MET A 127 -16.33 -20.71 1.11
CA MET A 127 -17.34 -21.78 1.13
C MET A 127 -16.91 -22.99 0.28
N MET A 128 -16.30 -22.77 -0.88
CA MET A 128 -15.76 -23.86 -1.71
C MET A 128 -14.58 -24.58 -1.04
N ARG A 129 -13.74 -23.87 -0.28
CA ARG A 129 -12.64 -24.48 0.47
C ARG A 129 -13.17 -25.35 1.59
N GLU A 130 -14.11 -24.84 2.37
CA GLU A 130 -14.77 -25.59 3.45
C GLU A 130 -15.44 -26.87 2.91
N ALA A 131 -16.17 -26.76 1.80
CA ALA A 131 -16.79 -27.92 1.15
C ALA A 131 -15.75 -28.95 0.68
N LYS A 132 -14.63 -28.50 0.10
CA LYS A 132 -13.55 -29.37 -0.35
C LYS A 132 -12.85 -30.09 0.80
N GLU A 133 -12.69 -29.43 1.95
CA GLU A 133 -12.07 -30.03 3.14
C GLU A 133 -12.92 -31.16 3.73
N ILE A 134 -14.25 -31.10 3.56
CA ILE A 134 -15.16 -32.17 3.99
C ILE A 134 -15.03 -33.41 3.09
N GLU A 135 -14.77 -33.22 1.78
CA GLU A 135 -14.74 -34.32 0.81
C GLU A 135 -13.37 -35.00 0.68
N VAL A 136 -12.28 -34.30 0.99
CA VAL A 136 -10.91 -34.80 0.77
C VAL A 136 -10.23 -35.10 2.10
N GLU A 137 -10.45 -36.31 2.64
CA GLU A 137 -9.55 -36.87 3.64
C GLU A 137 -8.18 -37.08 2.99
N VAL A 138 -7.24 -36.18 3.26
CA VAL A 138 -5.85 -36.33 2.83
C VAL A 138 -5.27 -37.53 3.58
N SER A 139 -4.94 -38.61 2.86
CA SER A 139 -4.38 -39.79 3.49
C SER A 139 -3.11 -39.44 4.27
N ALA A 140 -3.00 -39.94 5.50
CA ALA A 140 -1.83 -39.70 6.37
C ALA A 140 -0.50 -40.05 5.65
N ALA A 141 -0.54 -41.07 4.79
CA ALA A 141 0.59 -41.48 3.96
C ALA A 141 1.07 -40.39 2.98
N LEU A 142 0.20 -39.49 2.50
CA LEU A 142 0.62 -38.40 1.62
C LEU A 142 1.46 -37.36 2.37
N SER A 143 1.05 -37.02 3.60
CA SER A 143 1.80 -36.11 4.46
C SER A 143 3.18 -36.67 4.80
N GLU A 144 3.25 -37.96 5.17
CA GLU A 144 4.52 -38.64 5.44
C GLU A 144 5.46 -38.65 4.23
N ARG A 145 4.95 -38.90 3.02
CA ARG A 145 5.76 -38.86 1.79
C ARG A 145 6.25 -37.46 1.46
N ILE A 146 5.42 -36.43 1.66
CA ILE A 146 5.83 -35.04 1.44
C ILE A 146 6.92 -34.68 2.44
N MET A 147 6.74 -34.98 3.74
CA MET A 147 7.77 -34.74 4.75
C MET A 147 9.06 -35.49 4.46
N ALA A 148 8.99 -36.77 4.08
CA ALA A 148 10.17 -37.55 3.69
C ALA A 148 10.89 -36.96 2.46
N ALA A 149 10.16 -36.38 1.52
CA ALA A 149 10.72 -35.78 0.31
C ALA A 149 11.27 -34.36 0.53
N THR A 150 10.69 -33.55 1.41
CA THR A 150 11.08 -32.15 1.63
C THR A 150 12.11 -31.98 2.75
N VAL A 151 12.07 -32.82 3.78
CA VAL A 151 13.05 -32.80 4.88
C VAL A 151 14.33 -33.54 4.47
N GLY A 152 14.27 -34.37 3.43
CA GLY A 152 15.34 -35.28 3.04
C GLY A 152 15.53 -36.40 4.07
N PRO A 153 16.26 -37.49 3.74
CA PRO A 153 16.62 -38.50 4.72
C PRO A 153 17.38 -37.83 5.86
N ASP A 154 16.94 -38.05 7.10
CA ASP A 154 17.47 -37.47 8.34
C ASP A 154 18.94 -37.04 8.19
N THR A 155 19.15 -35.74 8.02
CA THR A 155 20.46 -35.12 7.85
C THR A 155 21.25 -35.08 9.17
N ALA A 156 21.00 -36.04 10.07
CA ALA A 156 21.86 -36.34 11.21
C ALA A 156 23.33 -36.45 10.76
N THR A 157 23.58 -36.93 9.53
CA THR A 157 24.94 -37.02 8.97
C THR A 157 25.54 -35.70 8.46
N PHE A 158 24.76 -34.66 8.15
CA PHE A 158 25.32 -33.42 7.59
C PHE A 158 25.93 -32.55 8.69
N PHE A 159 25.20 -32.30 9.78
CA PHE A 159 25.73 -31.58 10.93
C PHE A 159 26.81 -32.38 11.67
N ASP A 160 26.71 -33.70 11.77
CA ASP A 160 27.77 -34.54 12.36
C ASP A 160 29.03 -34.61 11.49
N LYS A 161 28.92 -34.59 10.16
CA LYS A 161 30.12 -34.49 9.29
C LYS A 161 30.74 -33.10 9.33
N LEU A 162 29.93 -32.04 9.44
CA LEU A 162 30.44 -30.68 9.60
C LEU A 162 31.10 -30.46 10.96
N SER A 163 30.58 -31.06 12.04
CA SER A 163 31.16 -30.98 13.38
C SER A 163 32.52 -31.68 13.47
N HIS A 164 32.68 -32.84 12.82
CA HIS A 164 33.92 -33.60 12.82
C HIS A 164 35.00 -33.08 11.84
N SER A 165 34.61 -32.38 10.77
CA SER A 165 35.58 -31.96 9.74
C SER A 165 36.29 -30.64 10.03
N LEU A 166 35.84 -29.87 11.02
CA LEU A 166 36.38 -28.54 11.31
C LEU A 166 37.07 -28.53 12.68
N LYS A 167 38.40 -28.37 12.67
CA LYS A 167 39.18 -28.17 13.89
C LYS A 167 38.64 -26.94 14.63
N VAL A 168 38.64 -26.96 15.96
CA VAL A 168 38.05 -25.93 16.86
C VAL A 168 38.37 -24.48 16.45
N GLY A 169 39.55 -24.22 15.87
CA GLY A 169 39.92 -22.89 15.37
C GLY A 169 39.14 -22.39 14.15
N GLN A 170 38.63 -23.28 13.29
CA GLN A 170 37.86 -22.90 12.10
C GLN A 170 36.40 -22.54 12.41
N TRP A 171 35.84 -23.05 13.52
CA TRP A 171 34.50 -22.68 14.00
C TRP A 171 34.41 -21.21 14.42
N VAL A 172 35.47 -20.68 15.03
CA VAL A 172 35.54 -19.27 15.45
C VAL A 172 35.51 -18.36 14.22
N ALA A 173 36.25 -18.71 13.16
CA ALA A 173 36.26 -17.95 11.91
C ALA A 173 34.90 -18.00 11.21
N ALA A 174 34.25 -19.16 11.14
CA ALA A 174 32.92 -19.30 10.53
C ALA A 174 31.85 -18.50 11.29
N MET A 175 31.86 -18.54 12.63
CA MET A 175 30.94 -17.75 13.46
C MET A 175 31.19 -16.25 13.31
N LEU A 176 32.44 -15.82 13.20
CA LEU A 176 32.78 -14.41 12.93
C LEU A 176 32.29 -13.95 11.56
N ILE A 177 32.43 -14.79 10.52
CA ILE A 177 31.91 -14.49 9.18
C ILE A 177 30.39 -14.38 9.22
N PHE A 178 29.71 -15.32 9.89
CA PHE A 178 28.25 -15.31 9.98
C PHE A 178 27.73 -14.09 10.76
N ALA A 179 28.39 -13.74 11.87
CA ALA A 179 28.07 -12.54 12.65
C ALA A 179 28.32 -11.26 11.84
N ALA A 180 29.45 -11.15 11.13
CA ALA A 180 29.75 -10.00 10.28
C ALA A 180 28.78 -9.87 9.10
N THR A 181 28.37 -10.99 8.50
CA THR A 181 27.40 -11.00 7.39
C THR A 181 26.01 -10.62 7.89
N GLY A 182 25.58 -11.15 9.03
CA GLY A 182 24.33 -10.74 9.68
C GLY A 182 24.33 -9.25 10.06
N MET A 183 25.47 -8.73 10.53
CA MET A 183 25.64 -7.31 10.84
C MET A 183 25.59 -6.44 9.57
N MET A 184 26.20 -6.87 8.46
CA MET A 184 26.12 -6.17 7.16
C MET A 184 24.70 -6.16 6.58
N ILE A 185 23.95 -7.27 6.71
CA ILE A 185 22.54 -7.35 6.31
C ILE A 185 21.71 -6.39 7.17
N ASN A 186 21.87 -6.42 8.50
CA ASN A 186 21.20 -5.46 9.39
C ASN A 186 21.60 -4.00 9.11
N TRP A 187 22.84 -3.74 8.68
CA TRP A 187 23.27 -2.40 8.26
C TRP A 187 22.67 -1.98 6.91
N ARG A 188 22.57 -2.89 5.95
CA ARG A 188 22.02 -2.60 4.62
C ARG A 188 20.49 -2.47 4.62
N TYR A 189 19.82 -3.19 5.53
CA TYR A 189 18.37 -3.13 5.71
C TYR A 189 17.91 -2.23 6.85
N GLY A 190 18.84 -1.56 7.54
CA GLY A 190 18.56 -0.48 8.47
C GLY A 190 18.02 -0.94 9.82
N SER A 191 18.52 -0.29 10.88
CA SER A 191 17.98 -0.40 12.23
C SER A 191 16.46 -0.18 12.22
N VAL A 192 15.74 -1.24 12.59
CA VAL A 192 14.30 -1.19 12.87
C VAL A 192 13.95 -0.22 13.99
N GLU A 193 14.92 0.39 14.70
CA GLU A 193 14.63 1.36 15.76
C GLU A 193 14.12 2.71 15.21
N ASN A 194 14.58 3.15 14.03
CA ASN A 194 14.05 4.38 13.40
C ASN A 194 12.80 4.14 12.55
N LEU A 195 12.58 2.91 12.08
CA LEU A 195 11.31 2.54 11.44
C LEU A 195 10.24 2.21 12.48
N ALA A 196 10.62 1.70 13.66
CA ALA A 196 9.69 1.45 14.76
C ALA A 196 9.20 2.76 15.39
N THR A 197 10.02 3.77 15.61
CA THR A 197 9.52 5.04 16.17
C THR A 197 8.61 5.78 15.18
N GLN A 198 8.98 5.86 13.89
CA GLN A 198 8.17 6.54 12.89
C GLN A 198 6.91 5.74 12.48
N LYS A 199 6.99 4.40 12.38
CA LYS A 199 5.80 3.57 12.14
C LYS A 199 4.99 3.29 13.39
N GLN A 200 5.50 3.39 14.61
CA GLN A 200 4.71 3.22 15.83
C GLN A 200 3.89 4.48 16.15
N GLU A 201 4.33 5.66 15.74
CA GLU A 201 3.53 6.88 15.83
C GLU A 201 2.42 6.90 14.75
N GLN A 202 2.73 6.48 13.52
CA GLN A 202 1.72 6.22 12.48
C GLN A 202 0.81 5.03 12.81
N LEU A 203 1.32 3.95 13.41
CA LEU A 203 0.50 2.82 13.87
C LEU A 203 -0.33 3.22 15.07
N ASN A 204 0.14 4.04 16.02
CA ASN A 204 -0.72 4.50 17.12
C ASN A 204 -1.85 5.38 16.60
N GLN A 205 -1.61 6.25 15.62
CA GLN A 205 -2.69 7.01 14.97
C GLN A 205 -3.63 6.09 14.16
N ALA A 206 -3.09 5.16 13.38
CA ALA A 206 -3.90 4.19 12.62
C ALA A 206 -4.60 3.16 13.51
N PHE A 207 -4.10 2.84 14.70
CA PHE A 207 -4.71 1.90 15.66
C PHE A 207 -5.78 2.60 16.50
N ILE A 208 -5.71 3.92 16.68
CA ILE A 208 -6.81 4.72 17.25
C ILE A 208 -7.97 4.84 16.23
N GLU A 209 -7.69 5.04 14.93
CA GLU A 209 -8.72 5.04 13.88
C GLU A 209 -9.25 3.64 13.53
N THR A 210 -8.38 2.62 13.45
CA THR A 210 -8.80 1.24 13.18
C THR A 210 -9.40 0.59 14.43
N GLY A 211 -8.97 0.97 15.64
CA GLY A 211 -9.55 0.52 16.90
C GLY A 211 -10.96 1.04 17.13
N THR A 212 -11.27 2.27 16.72
CA THR A 212 -12.65 2.79 16.77
C THR A 212 -13.58 2.08 15.76
N ILE A 213 -13.07 1.70 14.58
CA ILE A 213 -13.82 0.92 13.58
C ILE A 213 -13.96 -0.56 14.01
N ALA A 214 -12.94 -1.16 14.63
CA ALA A 214 -12.97 -2.55 15.10
C ALA A 214 -13.83 -2.74 16.37
N VAL A 215 -13.86 -1.77 17.28
CA VAL A 215 -14.74 -1.81 18.46
C VAL A 215 -16.22 -1.68 18.06
N MET A 216 -16.53 -0.91 17.01
CA MET A 216 -17.89 -0.91 16.42
C MET A 216 -18.21 -2.25 15.71
N GLY A 217 -17.23 -2.89 15.06
CA GLY A 217 -17.40 -4.21 14.43
C GLY A 217 -17.61 -5.37 15.43
N MET A 218 -16.91 -5.35 16.57
CA MET A 218 -17.05 -6.41 17.59
C MET A 218 -18.34 -6.30 18.42
N GLN A 219 -18.89 -5.10 18.60
CA GLN A 219 -20.22 -4.96 19.20
C GLN A 219 -21.33 -5.54 18.29
N PHE A 220 -21.19 -5.42 16.97
CA PHE A 220 -22.16 -5.97 16.02
C PHE A 220 -22.14 -7.51 15.95
N LEU A 221 -20.97 -8.14 16.09
CA LEU A 221 -20.83 -9.60 16.12
C LEU A 221 -21.26 -10.22 17.46
N SER A 222 -21.05 -9.54 18.58
CA SER A 222 -21.52 -10.05 19.89
C SER A 222 -23.04 -10.09 20.00
N VAL A 223 -23.76 -9.15 19.36
CA VAL A 223 -25.23 -9.18 19.30
C VAL A 223 -25.72 -10.35 18.44
N LYS A 224 -25.09 -10.63 17.30
CA LYS A 224 -25.50 -11.75 16.42
C LYS A 224 -25.18 -13.13 16.99
N ILE A 225 -24.06 -13.31 17.69
CA ILE A 225 -23.69 -14.62 18.25
C ILE A 225 -24.62 -14.98 19.43
N ASN A 226 -25.04 -14.00 20.23
CA ASN A 226 -26.00 -14.26 21.30
C ASN A 226 -27.40 -14.61 20.75
N ASP A 227 -27.85 -13.94 19.69
CA ASP A 227 -29.16 -14.20 19.06
C ASP A 227 -29.22 -15.60 18.42
N THR A 228 -28.11 -16.03 17.81
CA THR A 228 -28.00 -17.38 17.21
C THR A 228 -27.98 -18.48 18.27
N LYS A 229 -27.36 -18.22 19.43
CA LYS A 229 -27.31 -19.18 20.55
C LYS A 229 -28.67 -19.35 21.22
N ASP A 230 -29.44 -18.27 21.38
CA ASP A 230 -30.81 -18.32 21.90
C ASP A 230 -31.76 -19.03 20.95
N GLN A 231 -31.57 -18.87 19.63
CA GLN A 231 -32.35 -19.58 18.62
C GLN A 231 -32.12 -21.10 18.71
N MET A 232 -30.86 -21.56 18.82
CA MET A 232 -30.54 -22.98 18.97
C MET A 232 -31.08 -23.60 20.26
N GLN A 233 -31.12 -22.86 21.37
CA GLN A 233 -31.69 -23.35 22.62
C GLN A 233 -33.22 -23.47 22.56
N ARG A 234 -33.92 -22.61 21.81
CA ARG A 234 -35.36 -22.74 21.59
C ARG A 234 -35.69 -23.95 20.72
N THR A 235 -34.91 -24.21 19.67
CA THR A 235 -35.12 -25.38 18.80
C THR A 235 -34.94 -26.70 19.57
N ARG A 236 -33.92 -26.79 20.43
CA ARG A 236 -33.73 -27.97 21.30
C ARG A 236 -34.83 -28.19 22.34
N LYS A 237 -35.49 -27.12 22.80
CA LYS A 237 -36.63 -27.25 23.74
C LYS A 237 -37.91 -27.76 23.06
N LEU A 238 -38.05 -27.56 21.75
CA LEU A 238 -39.20 -28.04 20.99
C LEU A 238 -39.07 -29.51 20.54
N GLU A 239 -37.85 -30.04 20.40
CA GLU A 239 -37.61 -31.44 20.04
C GLU A 239 -37.63 -32.43 21.22
N GLY A 240 -37.81 -31.94 22.46
CA GLY A 240 -37.79 -32.76 23.67
C GLY A 240 -39.13 -33.36 24.11
N HIS A 241 -40.19 -33.34 23.28
CA HIS A 241 -41.49 -33.92 23.64
C HIS A 241 -41.98 -34.98 22.64
N ASN A 242 -41.69 -36.22 23.04
CA ASN A 242 -42.48 -37.45 22.89
C ASN A 242 -42.53 -38.17 21.52
N PRO A 243 -42.23 -39.49 21.48
CA PRO A 243 -42.35 -40.31 20.29
C PRO A 243 -43.76 -40.90 20.18
N GLN A 244 -44.37 -40.83 18.99
CA GLN A 244 -45.49 -41.70 18.67
C GLN A 244 -45.34 -42.26 17.25
N SER A 245 -44.97 -43.54 17.25
CA SER A 245 -44.90 -44.45 16.10
C SER A 245 -46.18 -44.40 15.27
N SER A 246 -46.04 -44.12 13.96
CA SER A 246 -47.06 -44.37 12.96
C SER A 246 -46.53 -45.39 11.94
N PRO A 247 -47.32 -46.39 11.52
CA PRO A 247 -46.85 -47.50 10.70
C PRO A 247 -46.73 -47.11 9.22
N THR A 248 -45.69 -47.68 8.62
CA THR A 248 -45.32 -47.71 7.20
C THR A 248 -46.49 -48.09 6.27
N PRO A 249 -46.76 -47.34 5.19
CA PRO A 249 -47.47 -47.86 4.03
C PRO A 249 -46.49 -48.34 2.95
N THR A 250 -46.75 -49.57 2.53
CA THR A 250 -46.17 -50.35 1.44
C THR A 250 -46.13 -49.58 0.10
N PRO A 251 -45.07 -49.71 -0.73
CA PRO A 251 -45.03 -49.10 -2.05
C PRO A 251 -45.83 -49.94 -3.05
N SER A 252 -46.88 -49.35 -3.61
CA SER A 252 -47.64 -49.91 -4.73
C SER A 252 -46.91 -49.60 -6.05
N ILE A 253 -46.45 -50.67 -6.69
CA ILE A 253 -45.93 -50.69 -8.06
C ILE A 253 -47.08 -50.40 -9.02
N GLN A 254 -46.94 -49.40 -9.89
CA GLN A 254 -47.71 -49.32 -11.14
C GLN A 254 -46.85 -48.78 -12.29
N PRO A 255 -47.18 -49.18 -13.54
CA PRO A 255 -46.22 -49.33 -14.62
C PRO A 255 -46.20 -48.14 -15.59
N ALA A 256 -45.12 -48.12 -16.37
CA ALA A 256 -44.88 -47.23 -17.50
C ALA A 256 -46.04 -47.24 -18.51
N THR A 257 -46.52 -46.05 -18.87
CA THR A 257 -47.34 -45.85 -20.07
C THR A 257 -46.59 -44.94 -21.04
N ASN A 258 -46.16 -45.60 -22.09
CA ASN A 258 -45.74 -45.12 -23.40
C ASN A 258 -46.82 -44.21 -24.02
N ILE A 259 -46.47 -43.00 -24.47
CA ILE A 259 -47.24 -42.28 -25.50
C ILE A 259 -46.26 -41.69 -26.52
N GLN A 260 -46.46 -42.17 -27.74
CA GLN A 260 -45.86 -41.80 -29.00
C GLN A 260 -46.85 -40.88 -29.75
N GLN A 261 -46.35 -40.10 -30.71
CA GLN A 261 -47.09 -39.32 -31.74
C GLN A 261 -47.59 -37.95 -31.24
N GLN A 262 -47.38 -36.83 -31.95
CA GLN A 262 -47.33 -36.61 -33.41
C GLN A 262 -46.38 -35.45 -33.74
#